data_AF-D3PQB8-F1
#
_entry.id   AF-D3PQB8-F1
#
_cell.length_a   1.000
_cell.length_b   1.000
_cell.length_c   1.000
_cell.angle_alpha   90.00
_cell.angle_beta   90.00
_cell.angle_gamma   90.00
#
_symmetry.space_group_name_H-M   'P 1'
#
loop_
_entity.id
_entity.type
_entity.pdbx_description
1 polymer ?
#
loop_
_entity_poly.entity_id
_entity_poly.type
_entity_poly.pdbx_seq_one_letter_code
_entity_poly.pdbx_strand_id
1 'polypeptide(L)'
;MVAGLLNRCPSWVASPTPDQNYLLARSPVGTRYIFQVLSHLSALDSALQDVLSARQAHRAEGVVLILLDQPQGASFSELAQAHGVQLWTLADMDYLVMAADLESNAPLAHLGLHTQQSSATITAPPAAAGASSTTSQG
;
A
#
# COMPACT_ATOMS: atom_id res chain seq x y z
N MET A 1 2.93 5.52 15.41
CA MET A 1 3.37 6.47 14.38
C MET A 1 2.88 6.07 12.98
N VAL A 2 3.30 4.92 12.43
CA VAL A 2 2.96 4.47 11.06
C VAL A 2 1.46 4.42 10.79
N ALA A 3 0.65 3.84 11.67
CA ALA A 3 -0.81 3.79 11.50
C ALA A 3 -1.44 5.20 11.39
N GLY A 4 -0.93 6.18 12.13
CA GLY A 4 -1.40 7.57 12.04
C GLY A 4 -1.07 8.22 10.70
N LEU A 5 0.12 7.97 10.15
CA LEU A 5 0.51 8.44 8.82
C LEU A 5 -0.35 7.80 7.72
N LEU A 6 -0.56 6.49 7.79
CA LEU A 6 -1.43 5.78 6.85
C LEU A 6 -2.87 6.32 6.90
N ASN A 7 -3.41 6.59 8.09
CA ASN A 7 -4.76 7.14 8.25
C ASN A 7 -4.93 8.58 7.72
N ARG A 8 -3.84 9.29 7.43
CA ARG A 8 -3.88 10.59 6.74
C ARG A 8 -3.86 10.44 5.21
N CYS A 9 -3.51 9.27 4.70
CA CYS A 9 -3.53 8.99 3.28
C CYS A 9 -4.97 8.69 2.82
N PRO A 10 -5.41 9.16 1.64
CA PRO A 10 -6.80 9.03 1.21
C PRO A 10 -7.28 7.57 1.20
N SER A 11 -8.40 7.30 1.89
CA SER A 11 -9.09 6.01 1.94
C SER A 11 -8.30 4.83 2.54
N TRP A 12 -7.14 5.10 3.15
CA TRP A 12 -6.44 4.12 3.96
C TRP A 12 -7.06 4.01 5.35
N VAL A 13 -7.08 2.79 5.88
CA VAL A 13 -7.49 2.53 7.27
C VAL A 13 -6.45 1.63 7.91
N ALA A 14 -5.81 2.10 8.97
CA ALA A 14 -4.76 1.40 9.69
C ALA A 14 -5.00 1.43 11.20
N SER A 15 -4.72 0.32 11.85
CA SER A 15 -4.85 0.15 13.30
C SER A 15 -3.76 -0.77 13.84
N PRO A 16 -3.16 -0.44 15.00
CA PRO A 16 -2.29 -1.38 15.70
C PRO A 16 -3.11 -2.58 16.18
N THR A 17 -2.46 -3.74 16.27
CA THR A 17 -3.02 -4.91 16.94
C THR A 17 -3.02 -4.74 18.47
N PRO A 18 -3.82 -5.52 19.22
CA PRO A 18 -3.90 -5.41 20.68
C PRO A 18 -2.56 -5.59 21.39
N ASP A 19 -1.70 -6.47 20.87
CA ASP A 19 -0.35 -6.74 21.33
C ASP A 19 0.69 -5.76 20.76
N GLN A 20 0.27 -4.83 19.89
CA GLN A 20 1.08 -3.78 19.26
C GLN A 20 2.31 -4.29 18.49
N ASN A 21 2.37 -5.59 18.19
CA ASN A 21 3.49 -6.22 17.51
C ASN A 21 3.55 -5.87 16.02
N TYR A 22 2.39 -5.62 15.41
CA TYR A 22 2.25 -5.18 14.02
C TYR A 22 0.98 -4.36 13.87
N LEU A 23 0.88 -3.64 12.74
CA LEU A 23 -0.32 -2.92 12.37
C LEU A 23 -1.01 -3.60 11.19
N LEU A 24 -2.34 -3.62 11.26
CA LEU A 24 -3.20 -4.01 10.16
C LEU A 24 -3.57 -2.75 9.39
N ALA A 25 -3.45 -2.81 8.08
CA ALA A 25 -3.89 -1.72 7.21
C ALA A 25 -4.72 -2.26 6.05
N ARG A 26 -5.69 -1.48 5.62
CA ARG A 26 -6.48 -1.71 4.41
C ARG A 26 -6.24 -0.55 3.47
N SER A 27 -5.84 -0.87 2.25
CA SER A 27 -5.64 0.12 1.21
C SER A 27 -6.96 0.58 0.58
N PRO A 28 -6.96 1.64 -0.23
CA PRO A 28 -8.15 2.16 -0.92
C PRO A 28 -8.87 1.11 -1.78
N VAL A 29 -8.13 0.14 -2.33
CA VAL A 29 -8.70 -0.94 -3.16
C VAL A 29 -9.16 -2.15 -2.35
N GLY A 30 -9.05 -2.10 -1.03
CA GLY A 30 -9.47 -3.18 -0.14
C GLY A 30 -8.36 -4.19 0.19
N THR A 31 -7.17 -4.07 -0.41
CA THR A 31 -6.03 -4.95 -0.12
C THR A 31 -5.62 -4.83 1.34
N ARG A 32 -5.46 -5.98 1.99
CA ARG A 32 -5.03 -6.07 3.38
C ARG A 32 -3.52 -6.17 3.49
N TYR A 33 -2.95 -5.35 4.35
CA TYR A 33 -1.53 -5.28 4.62
C TYR A 33 -1.24 -5.49 6.10
N ILE A 34 -0.08 -6.09 6.36
CA ILE A 34 0.57 -6.08 7.66
C ILE A 34 1.80 -5.21 7.55
N PHE A 35 1.97 -4.27 8.47
CA PHE A 35 3.25 -3.58 8.64
C PHE A 35 3.82 -3.87 10.02
N GLN A 36 5.12 -4.10 10.08
CA GLN A 36 5.85 -4.26 11.33
C GLN A 36 7.08 -3.37 11.32
N VAL A 37 7.32 -2.67 12.43
CA VAL A 37 8.47 -1.78 12.59
C VAL A 37 9.50 -2.48 13.46
N LEU A 38 10.73 -2.58 12.96
CA LEU A 38 11.84 -3.21 13.65
C LEU A 38 12.91 -2.15 13.95
N SER A 39 13.20 -1.98 15.24
CA SER A 39 14.23 -1.07 15.75
C SER A 39 15.58 -1.73 15.98
N HIS A 40 15.65 -3.07 15.97
CA HIS A 40 16.88 -3.83 16.19
C HIS A 40 16.97 -5.01 15.22
N LEU A 41 18.16 -5.19 14.61
CA LEU A 41 18.41 -6.20 13.57
C LEU A 41 18.72 -7.61 14.12
N SER A 42 18.83 -7.78 15.44
CA SER A 42 19.19 -9.05 16.07
C SER A 42 18.11 -10.14 15.97
N ALA A 43 16.90 -9.80 15.52
CA ALA A 43 15.76 -10.71 15.47
C ALA A 43 15.08 -10.77 14.09
N LEU A 44 15.81 -10.46 13.01
CA LEU A 44 15.24 -10.38 11.66
C LEU A 44 14.57 -11.67 11.18
N ASP A 45 15.19 -12.84 11.43
CA ASP A 45 14.61 -14.12 11.04
C ASP A 45 13.33 -14.44 11.82
N SER A 46 13.32 -14.17 13.12
CA SER A 46 12.12 -14.33 13.96
C SER A 46 11.03 -13.38 13.51
N ALA A 47 11.36 -12.12 13.26
CA ALA A 47 10.40 -11.12 12.80
C ALA A 47 9.80 -11.50 11.44
N LEU A 48 10.60 -12.08 10.54
CA LEU A 48 10.09 -12.61 9.28
C LEU A 48 9.10 -13.76 9.51
N GLN A 49 9.40 -14.71 10.40
CA GLN A 49 8.45 -15.79 10.72
C GLN A 49 7.17 -15.27 11.39
N ASP A 50 7.30 -14.30 12.29
CA ASP A 50 6.17 -13.68 12.98
C ASP A 50 5.25 -12.97 12.00
N VAL A 51 5.80 -12.18 11.07
CA VAL A 51 5.01 -11.45 10.09
C VAL A 51 4.36 -12.38 9.07
N LEU A 52 5.00 -13.49 8.72
CA LEU A 52 4.42 -14.53 7.84
C LEU A 52 3.28 -15.26 8.54
N SER A 53 3.42 -15.56 9.83
CA SER A 53 2.36 -16.14 10.65
C SER A 53 1.18 -15.18 10.77
N ALA A 54 1.45 -13.90 11.02
CA ALA A 54 0.44 -12.86 11.07
C ALA A 54 -0.27 -12.71 9.72
N ARG A 55 0.46 -12.80 8.59
CA ARG A 55 -0.11 -12.74 7.24
C ARG A 55 -1.18 -13.81 7.04
N GLN A 56 -0.90 -15.03 7.48
CA GLN A 56 -1.85 -16.14 7.41
C GLN A 56 -3.05 -15.92 8.34
N ALA A 57 -2.79 -15.53 9.60
CA ALA A 57 -3.84 -15.32 10.60
C ALA A 57 -4.86 -14.25 10.18
N HIS A 58 -4.37 -13.15 9.59
CA HIS A 58 -5.21 -12.01 9.19
C HIS A 58 -5.65 -12.05 7.72
N ARG A 59 -5.25 -13.09 6.97
CA ARG A 59 -5.47 -13.21 5.53
C ARG A 59 -5.01 -11.94 4.80
N ALA A 60 -3.83 -11.45 5.15
CA ALA A 60 -3.25 -10.28 4.52
C ALA A 60 -2.62 -10.64 3.17
N GLU A 61 -2.82 -9.77 2.20
CA GLU A 61 -2.32 -9.94 0.84
C GLU A 61 -0.88 -9.43 0.74
N GLY A 62 -0.57 -8.31 1.40
CA GLY A 62 0.76 -7.70 1.43
C GLY A 62 1.37 -7.65 2.83
N VAL A 63 2.71 -7.64 2.87
CA VAL A 63 3.49 -7.50 4.11
C VAL A 63 4.62 -6.51 3.88
N VAL A 64 4.79 -5.59 4.82
CA VAL A 64 5.84 -4.58 4.82
C VAL A 64 6.60 -4.63 6.15
N LEU A 65 7.90 -4.92 6.10
CA LEU A 65 8.79 -4.78 7.26
C LEU A 65 9.55 -3.46 7.14
N ILE A 66 9.41 -2.60 8.13
CA ILE A 66 10.06 -1.30 8.21
C ILE A 66 11.27 -1.44 9.14
N LEU A 67 12.48 -1.24 8.61
CA LEU A 67 13.73 -1.36 9.35
C LEU A 67 14.28 0.03 9.67
N LEU A 68 14.41 0.35 10.96
CA LEU A 68 14.88 1.67 11.42
C LEU A 68 16.41 1.77 11.52
N ASP A 69 17.13 0.64 11.47
CA ASP A 69 18.59 0.56 11.58
C ASP A 69 19.20 -0.12 10.33
N GLN A 70 20.42 0.27 9.92
CA GLN A 70 21.14 -0.32 8.77
C GLN A 70 22.53 -0.87 9.19
N PRO A 71 23.07 -1.93 8.54
CA PRO A 71 22.74 -2.43 7.20
C PRO A 71 22.22 -3.87 7.18
N GLN A 72 21.25 -4.11 6.30
CA GLN A 72 20.84 -5.46 5.92
C GLN A 72 21.97 -6.13 5.15
N GLY A 73 22.30 -7.38 5.50
CA GLY A 73 23.04 -8.23 4.58
C GLY A 73 22.16 -8.55 3.37
N ALA A 74 22.75 -8.63 2.17
CA ALA A 74 22.04 -9.02 0.94
C ALA A 74 21.19 -10.29 1.11
N SER A 75 21.65 -11.22 1.95
CA SER A 75 20.96 -12.46 2.29
C SER A 75 19.57 -12.27 2.91
N PHE A 76 19.39 -11.29 3.81
CA PHE A 76 18.08 -11.05 4.42
C PHE A 76 17.13 -10.39 3.43
N SER A 77 17.62 -9.45 2.63
CA SER A 77 16.80 -8.81 1.60
C SER A 77 16.31 -9.81 0.56
N GLU A 78 17.17 -10.73 0.12
CA GLU A 78 16.82 -11.83 -0.77
C GLU A 78 15.78 -12.77 -0.13
N LEU A 79 15.97 -13.13 1.14
CA LEU A 79 15.04 -13.99 1.88
C LEU A 79 13.65 -13.35 1.99
N ALA A 80 13.57 -12.08 2.42
CA ALA A 80 12.29 -11.37 2.53
C ALA A 80 11.58 -11.28 1.17
N GLN A 81 12.31 -10.97 0.10
CA GLN A 81 11.77 -10.93 -1.26
C GLN A 81 11.27 -12.29 -1.73
N ALA A 82 11.98 -13.38 -1.45
CA ALA A 82 11.55 -14.74 -1.78
C ALA A 82 10.20 -15.11 -1.13
N HIS A 83 9.88 -14.50 0.01
CA HIS A 83 8.60 -14.66 0.70
C HIS A 83 7.55 -13.59 0.31
N GLY A 84 7.87 -12.70 -0.63
CA GLY A 84 6.99 -11.60 -1.04
C GLY A 84 6.79 -10.53 0.03
N VAL A 85 7.78 -10.37 0.92
CA VAL A 85 7.78 -9.35 1.97
C VAL A 85 8.52 -8.12 1.47
N GLN A 86 7.84 -6.98 1.47
CA GLN A 86 8.44 -5.70 1.12
C GLN A 86 9.26 -5.18 2.30
N LEU A 87 10.45 -4.68 2.01
CA LEU A 87 11.34 -4.11 3.01
C LEU A 87 11.39 -2.61 2.80
N TRP A 88 11.03 -1.86 3.84
CA TRP A 88 11.12 -0.40 3.86
C TRP A 88 12.24 0.02 4.80
N THR A 89 13.05 0.94 4.32
CA THR A 89 14.07 1.63 5.10
C THR A 89 13.49 2.91 5.72
N LEU A 90 14.31 3.60 6.50
CA LEU A 90 13.96 4.94 6.98
C LEU A 90 13.76 5.94 5.81
N ALA A 91 14.47 5.79 4.70
CA ALA A 91 14.26 6.65 3.52
C ALA A 91 12.89 6.38 2.86
N ASP A 92 12.42 5.14 2.84
CA ASP A 92 11.08 4.82 2.34
C ASP A 92 9.99 5.37 3.28
N MET A 93 10.28 5.47 4.57
CA MET A 93 9.38 6.12 5.54
C MET A 93 9.16 7.60 5.24
N ASP A 94 10.14 8.31 4.65
CA ASP A 94 9.97 9.70 4.24
C ASP A 94 8.89 9.85 3.15
N TYR A 95 8.73 8.85 2.27
CA TYR A 95 7.64 8.83 1.29
C TYR A 95 6.27 8.64 1.95
N LEU A 96 6.18 7.87 3.04
CA LEU A 96 4.94 7.77 3.81
C LEU A 96 4.61 9.08 4.54
N VAL A 97 5.61 9.78 5.08
CA VAL A 97 5.42 11.11 5.66
C VAL A 97 4.94 12.09 4.59
N MET A 98 5.61 12.12 3.44
CA MET A 98 5.20 12.94 2.30
C MET A 98 3.78 12.60 1.81
N ALA A 99 3.40 11.33 1.75
CA ALA A 99 2.03 10.90 1.41
C ALA A 99 1.00 11.46 2.39
N ALA A 100 1.29 11.39 3.68
CA ALA A 100 0.42 11.90 4.73
C ALA A 100 0.31 13.42 4.71
N ASP A 101 1.40 14.13 4.41
CA ASP A 101 1.44 15.60 4.38
C ASP A 101 0.80 16.17 3.12
N LEU A 102 0.92 15.48 1.99
CA LEU A 102 0.25 15.85 0.75
C LEU A 102 -1.18 15.31 0.65
N GLU A 103 -1.63 14.52 1.65
CA GLU A 103 -2.88 13.76 1.61
C GLU A 103 -3.04 13.02 0.27
N SER A 104 -1.97 12.33 -0.16
CA SER A 104 -1.86 11.73 -1.49
C SER A 104 -1.39 10.29 -1.42
N ASN A 105 -1.98 9.45 -2.25
CA ASN A 105 -1.58 8.05 -2.41
C ASN A 105 -0.42 7.85 -3.40
N ALA A 106 -0.01 8.89 -4.13
CA ALA A 106 1.03 8.77 -5.16
C ALA A 106 2.39 8.28 -4.60
N PRO A 107 2.89 8.78 -3.45
CA PRO A 107 4.14 8.28 -2.89
C PRO A 107 4.03 6.81 -2.45
N LEU A 108 2.88 6.40 -1.90
CA LEU A 108 2.64 5.00 -1.53
C LEU A 108 2.55 4.07 -2.74
N ALA A 109 1.97 4.56 -3.85
CA ALA A 109 1.96 3.85 -5.12
C ALA A 109 3.38 3.65 -5.67
N HIS A 110 4.23 4.68 -5.54
CA HIS A 110 5.63 4.62 -5.94
C HIS A 110 6.42 3.54 -5.17
N LEU A 111 6.10 3.36 -3.87
CA LEU A 111 6.64 2.27 -3.05
C LEU A 111 6.01 0.90 -3.34
N GLY A 112 5.14 0.80 -4.35
CA GLY A 112 4.51 -0.45 -4.78
C GLY A 112 3.31 -0.89 -3.95
N LEU A 113 2.68 0.01 -3.18
CA LEU A 113 1.41 -0.30 -2.50
C LEU A 113 0.21 -0.14 -3.44
N HIS A 114 -0.79 -0.99 -3.27
CA HIS A 114 -2.01 -0.96 -4.08
C HIS A 114 -2.91 0.20 -3.65
N THR A 115 -2.92 1.28 -4.43
CA THR A 115 -3.66 2.50 -4.08
C THR A 115 -4.67 2.97 -5.12
N GLN A 116 -4.66 2.42 -6.34
CA GLN A 116 -5.58 2.83 -7.39
C GLN A 116 -6.86 2.00 -7.40
N GLN A 117 -7.97 2.56 -6.92
CA GLN A 117 -9.27 2.22 -7.49
C GLN A 117 -9.37 2.94 -8.84
N SER A 118 -9.20 2.23 -9.94
CA SER A 118 -9.50 2.77 -11.27
C SER A 118 -11.00 3.08 -11.35
N SER A 119 -11.38 4.31 -11.03
CA SER A 119 -12.65 4.89 -11.46
C SER A 119 -12.37 5.90 -12.56
N ALA A 120 -12.04 5.38 -13.74
CA ALA A 120 -12.12 6.14 -14.98
C ALA A 120 -13.39 5.71 -15.70
N THR A 121 -14.57 6.07 -15.18
CA THR A 121 -15.77 6.15 -16.03
C THR A 121 -15.77 7.53 -16.68
N ILE A 122 -15.00 7.68 -17.76
CA ILE A 122 -15.24 8.77 -18.70
C ILE A 122 -16.51 8.39 -19.46
N THR A 123 -17.66 8.85 -18.98
CA THR A 123 -18.87 8.84 -19.79
C THR A 123 -18.65 9.87 -20.89
N ALA A 124 -18.37 9.40 -22.11
CA ALA A 124 -18.38 10.28 -23.28
C ALA A 124 -19.75 10.98 -23.38
N PRO A 125 -19.81 12.28 -23.74
CA PRO A 125 -21.09 12.95 -23.91
C PRO A 125 -21.87 12.27 -25.05
N PRO A 126 -23.20 12.11 -24.93
CA PRO A 126 -23.99 11.51 -26.00
C PRO A 126 -23.85 12.36 -27.28
N ALA A 127 -23.44 11.71 -28.37
CA ALA A 127 -23.38 12.34 -29.68
C ALA A 127 -24.76 12.90 -30.03
N ALA A 128 -24.80 14.19 -30.38
CA ALA A 128 -26.01 14.89 -30.76
C ALA A 128 -26.69 14.17 -31.94
N ALA A 129 -27.94 13.78 -31.74
CA ALA A 129 -28.84 13.34 -32.80
C ALA A 129 -29.18 14.55 -33.70
N GLY A 130 -28.45 14.68 -34.80
CA GLY A 130 -28.70 15.67 -35.85
C GLY A 130 -29.48 15.06 -37.02
N ALA A 131 -30.79 15.18 -36.93
CA ALA A 131 -31.83 15.16 -37.97
C ALA A 131 -31.51 14.62 -39.39
N SER A 132 -32.24 13.56 -39.75
CA SER A 132 -32.59 13.23 -41.13
C SER A 132 -33.42 14.35 -41.77
N SER A 133 -33.01 14.82 -42.95
CA SER A 133 -33.84 15.65 -43.83
C SER A 133 -33.84 15.06 -45.24
N THR A 134 -34.84 14.23 -45.52
CA THR A 134 -35.34 13.94 -46.86
C THR A 134 -36.02 15.18 -47.43
N THR A 135 -35.67 15.64 -48.64
CA THR A 135 -36.62 16.34 -49.53
C THR A 135 -36.23 16.18 -51.01
N SER A 136 -37.23 15.85 -51.81
CA SER A 136 -37.26 15.53 -53.25
C SER A 136 -36.70 16.62 -54.18
N GLN A 137 -36.15 16.20 -55.32
CA GLN A 137 -36.09 17.04 -56.53
C GLN A 137 -37.09 16.49 -57.56
N GLY A 138 -37.83 17.42 -58.17
CA GLY A 138 -38.76 17.15 -59.27
C GLY A 138 -38.09 17.13 -60.64
#